data_AF-A0A2E0ZDS9-F1
#
_entry.id   AF-A0A2E0ZDS9-F1
#
_cell.length_a   1.000
_cell.length_b   1.000
_cell.length_c   1.000
_cell.angle_alpha   90.00
_cell.angle_beta   90.00
_cell.angle_gamma   90.00
#
_symmetry.space_group_name_H-M   'P 1'
#
loop_
_entity.id
_entity.type
_entity.pdbx_description
1 polymer ?
#
loop_
_entity_poly.entity_id
_entity_poly.type
_entity_poly.pdbx_seq_one_letter_code
_entity_poly.pdbx_strand_id
1 'polypeptide(L)' 'MKAEYDFSKAERGKFYNAEAEFHFPVYLEPDVDEYMSKLAEEKNIDIQQLINEWLRANIKLVKSVH' A
#
# COMPACT_ATOMS: atom_id res chain seq x y z
N MET A 1 15.58 11.16 25.35
CA MET A 1 14.47 12.14 25.49
C MET A 1 14.99 13.38 26.19
N LYS A 2 14.49 14.58 25.87
CA LYS A 2 14.85 15.81 26.62
C LYS A 2 14.05 15.91 27.92
N ALA A 3 14.62 16.61 28.90
CA ALA A 3 13.95 16.88 30.18
C ALA A 3 12.75 17.82 30.01
N GLU A 4 12.83 18.79 29.09
CA GLU A 4 11.80 19.80 28.87
C GLU A 4 11.63 20.13 27.38
N TYR A 5 10.39 20.50 26.99
CA TYR A 5 10.00 20.92 25.65
C TYR A 5 9.13 22.18 25.73
N ASP A 6 9.42 23.18 24.88
CA ASP A 6 8.62 24.40 24.76
C ASP A 6 7.46 24.20 23.77
N PHE A 7 6.24 24.36 24.27
CA PHE A 7 4.99 24.25 23.49
C PHE A 7 4.28 25.60 23.31
N SER A 8 4.91 26.73 23.59
CA SER A 8 4.31 28.08 23.50
C SER A 8 3.74 28.42 22.12
N LYS A 9 4.21 27.77 21.06
CA LYS A 9 3.73 27.91 19.66
C LYS A 9 3.00 26.65 19.16
N ALA A 10 2.67 25.72 20.04
CA ALA A 10 2.01 24.48 19.65
C ALA A 10 0.54 24.72 19.29
N GLU A 11 0.07 24.00 18.28
CA GLU A 11 -1.32 24.01 17.84
C GLU A 11 -1.92 22.61 18.07
N ARG A 12 -3.00 22.56 18.85
CA ARG A 12 -3.69 21.29 19.13
C ARG A 12 -4.37 20.78 17.87
N GLY A 13 -4.08 19.54 17.48
CA GLY A 13 -4.73 18.91 16.34
C GLY A 13 -4.24 19.38 14.97
N LYS A 14 -3.08 20.06 14.89
CA LYS A 14 -2.48 20.55 13.63
C LYS A 14 -2.44 19.52 12.49
N PHE A 15 -2.23 18.25 12.83
CA PHE A 15 -2.18 17.13 11.88
C PHE A 15 -3.36 16.15 12.03
N TYR A 16 -4.31 16.45 12.92
CA TYR A 16 -5.48 15.60 13.11
C TYR A 16 -6.47 15.84 11.98
N ASN A 17 -6.84 14.78 11.29
CA ASN A 17 -7.92 14.78 10.31
C ASN A 17 -8.88 13.64 10.67
N ALA A 18 -10.12 14.00 11.01
CA ALA A 18 -11.15 13.06 11.41
C ALA A 18 -11.58 12.12 10.26
N GLU A 19 -11.35 12.53 9.01
CA GLU A 19 -11.69 11.79 7.79
C GLU A 19 -10.43 11.19 7.13
N ALA A 20 -9.30 11.13 7.85
CA ALA A 20 -8.09 10.53 7.31
C ALA A 20 -8.32 9.05 6.98
N GLU A 21 -8.12 8.69 5.71
CA GLU A 21 -8.04 7.30 5.28
C GLU A 21 -6.57 6.87 5.24
N PHE A 22 -6.26 5.76 5.91
CA PHE A 22 -4.91 5.20 5.96
C PHE A 22 -4.84 3.96 5.08
N HIS A 23 -4.09 4.04 3.99
CA HIS A 23 -3.76 2.89 3.18
C HIS A 23 -2.45 2.29 3.68
N PHE A 24 -2.55 1.15 4.36
CA PHE A 24 -1.36 0.40 4.78
C PHE A 24 -0.80 -0.39 3.59
N PRO A 25 0.53 -0.37 3.40
CA PRO A 25 1.14 -1.20 2.37
C PRO A 25 0.94 -2.68 2.73
N VAL A 26 0.64 -3.49 1.72
CA VAL A 26 0.69 -4.95 1.81
C VAL A 26 1.99 -5.39 1.17
N TYR A 27 2.87 -5.98 1.98
CA TYR A 27 4.13 -6.52 1.49
C TYR A 27 3.89 -7.90 0.86
N LEU A 28 4.52 -8.13 -0.28
CA LEU A 28 4.60 -9.46 -0.87
C LEU A 28 5.70 -10.25 -0.16
N GLU A 29 5.48 -11.56 -0.05
CA GLU A 29 6.55 -12.47 0.33
C GLU A 29 7.66 -12.45 -0.75
N PRO A 30 8.93 -12.67 -0.39
CA PRO A 30 10.05 -12.49 -1.31
C PRO A 30 9.96 -13.31 -2.60
N ASP A 31 9.41 -14.52 -2.54
CA ASP A 31 9.23 -15.40 -3.68
C ASP A 31 8.16 -14.88 -4.66
N VAL A 32 7.07 -14.32 -4.11
CA VAL A 32 6.01 -13.69 -4.89
C VAL A 32 6.52 -12.41 -5.56
N ASP A 33 7.27 -11.59 -4.82
CA ASP A 33 7.85 -10.34 -5.35
C ASP A 33 8.83 -10.61 -6.50
N GLU A 34 9.73 -11.59 -6.33
CA GLU A 34 10.69 -11.97 -7.35
C GLU A 34 9.99 -12.46 -8.64
N TYR A 35 8.97 -13.31 -8.49
CA TYR A 35 8.22 -13.82 -9.63
C TYR A 35 7.46 -12.71 -10.38
N MET A 36 6.76 -11.85 -9.65
CA MET A 36 5.96 -10.77 -10.24
C MET A 36 6.86 -9.71 -10.89
N SER A 37 8.02 -9.42 -10.31
CA SER A 37 9.01 -8.50 -10.88
C SER A 37 9.52 -9.01 -12.22
N LYS A 38 9.95 -10.27 -12.30
CA LYS A 38 10.41 -10.89 -13.55
C LYS A 38 9.33 -10.87 -14.62
N LEU A 39 8.09 -11.19 -14.24
CA LEU A 39 6.96 -11.19 -15.18
C LEU A 39 6.61 -9.78 -15.68
N ALA A 40 6.74 -8.76 -14.84
CA ALA A 40 6.53 -7.36 -15.21
C ALA A 40 7.59 -6.89 -16.20
N GLU A 41 8.86 -7.24 -15.95
CA GLU A 41 9.98 -6.96 -16.86
C GLU A 41 9.79 -7.63 -18.23
N GLU A 42 9.44 -8.92 -18.27
CA GLU A 42 9.17 -9.67 -19.50
C GLU A 42 8.02 -9.05 -20.32
N LYS A 43 7.01 -8.50 -19.63
CA LYS A 43 5.86 -7.83 -20.26
C LYS A 43 6.11 -6.35 -20.56
N ASN A 44 7.24 -5.79 -20.11
CA ASN A 44 7.57 -4.37 -20.18
C ASN A 44 6.44 -3.47 -19.63
N ILE A 45 5.92 -3.83 -18.46
CA ILE A 45 4.89 -3.06 -17.73
C ILE A 45 5.32 -2.81 -16.29
N ASP A 46 4.69 -1.83 -15.65
CA ASP A 46 4.92 -1.54 -14.25
C ASP A 46 4.42 -2.70 -13.35
N ILE A 47 5.20 -3.04 -12.32
CA ILE A 47 4.87 -4.14 -11.40
C ILE A 47 3.58 -3.87 -10.62
N GLN A 48 3.30 -2.61 -10.22
CA GLN A 48 2.06 -2.27 -9.54
C GLN A 48 0.87 -2.46 -10.47
N GLN A 49 1.01 -2.10 -11.75
CA GLN A 49 -0.02 -2.36 -12.76
C GLN A 49 -0.29 -3.87 -12.88
N LEU A 50 0.76 -4.69 -13.04
CA LEU A 50 0.63 -6.14 -13.16
C LEU A 50 -0.07 -6.77 -11.95
N ILE A 51 0.37 -6.44 -10.73
CA ILE A 51 -0.20 -6.97 -9.50
C ILE A 51 -1.69 -6.59 -9.38
N ASN A 52 -2.04 -5.33 -9.64
CA ASN A 52 -3.43 -4.88 -9.57
C ASN A 52 -4.32 -5.56 -10.61
N GLU A 53 -3.85 -5.73 -11.84
CA GLU A 53 -4.58 -6.47 -12.87
C GLU A 53 -4.81 -7.93 -12.46
N TRP A 54 -3.77 -8.58 -11.95
CA TRP A 54 -3.85 -9.98 -11.49
C TRP A 54 -4.82 -10.14 -10.31
N LEU A 55 -4.73 -9.27 -9.29
CA LEU A 55 -5.64 -9.28 -8.15
C LEU A 55 -7.10 -9.03 -8.57
N ARG A 56 -7.35 -8.07 -9.46
CA ARG A 56 -8.71 -7.80 -9.98
C ARG A 56 -9.29 -8.98 -10.75
N ALA A 57 -8.47 -9.67 -11.55
CA ALA A 57 -8.89 -10.88 -12.24
C ALA A 57 -9.27 -12.00 -11.26
N ASN A 58 -8.46 -12.23 -10.23
CA ASN A 58 -8.76 -13.22 -9.18
C ASN A 58 -10.02 -12.87 -8.39
N ILE A 59 -10.22 -11.60 -8.02
CA ILE A 59 -11.44 -11.14 -7.34
C ILE A 59 -12.68 -11.43 -8.19
N LYS A 60 -12.63 -11.19 -9.51
CA LYS A 60 -13.73 -11.52 -10.43
C LYS A 60 -14.03 -13.01 -10.47
N LEU A 61 -12.99 -13.85 -10.51
CA LEU A 61 -13.16 -15.31 -10.49
C LEU A 61 -13.80 -15.77 -9.18
N VAL A 62 -13.32 -15.30 -8.03
CA VAL A 62 -13.90 -15.63 -6.71
C VAL A 62 -15.36 -15.20 -6.63
N LYS A 63 -15.70 -14.00 -7.12
CA LYS A 63 -17.07 -13.49 -7.17
C LYS A 63 -17.99 -14.25 -8.13
N SER A 64 -17.46 -15.05 -9.05
CA SER A 64 -18.26 -15.83 -10.01
C SER A 64 -18.61 -17.23 -9.50
N VAL A 65 -17.89 -17.70 -8.49
CA VAL A 65 -18.10 -19.01 -7.84
C VAL A 65 -19.01 -18.87 -6.60
N HIS A 66 -19.23 -17.65 -6.12
CA HIS A 66 -20.18 -17.30 -5.07
C HIS A 66 -21.44 -16.68 -5.66
#